data_AF-Q8RMV6-F1
#
_entry.id   AF-Q8RMV6-F1
#
_cell.length_a   1.000
_cell.length_b   1.000
_cell.length_c   1.000
_cell.angle_alpha   90.00
_cell.angle_beta   90.00
_cell.angle_gamma   90.00
#
_symmetry.space_group_name_H-M   'P 1'
#
loop_
_entity.id
_entity.type
_entity.pdbx_description
1 polymer ?
#
loop_
_entity_poly.entity_id
_entity_poly.type
_entity_poly.pdbx_seq_one_letter_code
_entity_poly.pdbx_strand_id
1 'polypeptide(L)'
;MRKKLTALVLSALPLAAVADVSLYGEIKAGVEGRNYQLQLTEAQAANGGAGASGQVKVTKVTKAKSRIRTKISDFGSFIGFKGSEDLGEGLKAVWQLEQDVSVAGGGATQWGNRESFIGLAGEFGTLRAGRVANQFDDASQAIDPWDSNNDVASQLGIFKRHDDMPVSVRYDSPDFSGFSGSVQFVPIQNSKSAYTPAHVVVNNNVATHVPAVVGKPGSDVYYAGLNYKNGGFAGNYAFKYARHANVGRNAFELFLIGSATSDEAKGTDPLKNHQVHRLTGGYEEGGLNLALAAQLDLSENADKTKNSTTE
;
A
#
# COMPACT_ATOMS: atom_id res chain seq x y z
N MET A 1 -13.82 -14.31 21.72
CA MET A 1 -13.01 -13.33 22.47
C MET A 1 -11.55 -13.41 21.99
N ARG A 2 -11.09 -12.51 21.11
CA ARG A 2 -9.66 -12.39 20.79
C ARG A 2 -8.99 -11.67 21.96
N LYS A 3 -8.14 -12.37 22.72
CA LYS A 3 -7.29 -11.74 23.74
C LYS A 3 -6.07 -11.17 23.02
N LYS A 4 -6.00 -9.85 22.85
CA LYS A 4 -4.77 -9.16 22.44
C LYS A 4 -3.85 -9.15 23.67
N LEU A 5 -2.75 -9.89 23.62
CA LEU A 5 -1.69 -9.78 24.64
C LEU A 5 -0.85 -8.54 24.30
N THR A 6 -1.20 -7.42 24.92
CA THR A 6 -0.37 -6.21 24.86
C THR A 6 0.70 -6.30 25.94
N ALA A 7 1.96 -6.53 25.55
CA ALA A 7 3.08 -6.43 26.47
C ALA A 7 3.44 -4.95 26.64
N LEU A 8 3.06 -4.35 27.78
CA LEU A 8 3.48 -3.00 28.17
C LEU A 8 4.76 -3.12 29.01
N VAL A 9 5.92 -2.78 28.44
CA VAL A 9 7.16 -2.63 29.21
C VAL A 9 7.25 -1.18 29.67
N LEU A 10 6.91 -0.93 30.94
CA LEU A 10 7.05 0.37 31.58
C LEU A 10 8.45 0.43 32.23
N SER A 11 9.44 1.03 31.57
CA SER A 11 10.74 1.28 32.19
C SER A 11 10.68 2.58 32.99
N ALA A 12 10.58 2.47 34.32
CA ALA A 12 10.66 3.61 35.23
C ALA A 12 12.12 4.03 35.46
N LEU A 13 12.51 5.22 35.00
CA LEU A 13 13.78 5.89 35.29
C LEU A 13 13.56 7.42 35.46
N PRO A 14 14.45 8.14 36.17
CA PRO A 14 14.09 9.22 37.10
C PRO A 14 13.70 10.56 36.46
N LEU A 15 12.95 11.33 37.26
CA LEU A 15 12.36 12.65 36.99
C LEU A 15 13.35 13.70 36.46
N ALA A 16 13.43 13.82 35.14
CA ALA A 16 13.65 15.06 34.41
C ALA A 16 12.59 15.07 33.28
N ALA A 17 12.28 16.22 32.69
CA ALA A 17 11.37 16.28 31.53
C ALA A 17 12.04 15.55 30.34
N VAL A 18 11.92 14.22 30.30
CA VAL A 18 12.42 13.35 29.25
C VAL A 18 11.23 13.11 28.31
N ALA A 19 11.42 13.34 27.02
CA ALA A 19 10.44 12.98 26.00
C ALA A 19 9.92 11.56 26.25
N ASP A 20 8.60 11.37 26.23
CA ASP A 20 8.01 10.05 26.41
C ASP A 20 8.32 9.23 25.15
N VAL A 21 9.17 8.21 25.28
CA VAL A 21 9.56 7.31 24.19
C VAL A 21 9.09 5.91 24.53
N SER A 22 8.26 5.36 23.65
CA SER A 22 7.70 4.02 23.79
C SER A 22 8.20 3.10 22.69
N LEU A 23 8.57 1.88 23.09
CA LEU A 23 8.80 0.74 22.19
C LEU A 23 7.51 -0.09 22.12
N TYR A 24 7.09 -0.44 20.92
CA TYR A 24 5.91 -1.27 20.68
C TYR A 24 6.13 -2.17 19.45
N GLY A 25 5.17 -3.03 19.18
CA GLY A 25 5.22 -3.93 18.03
C GLY A 25 4.21 -5.06 18.15
N GLU A 26 4.18 -5.90 17.12
CA GLU A 26 3.35 -7.09 17.07
C GLU A 26 4.13 -8.23 16.41
N ILE A 27 4.08 -9.42 17.00
CA ILE A 27 4.62 -10.64 16.40
C ILE A 27 3.47 -11.54 16.01
N LYS A 28 3.34 -11.82 14.71
CA LYS A 28 2.27 -12.64 14.14
C LYS A 28 2.85 -13.65 13.18
N ALA A 29 2.56 -14.93 13.43
CA ALA A 29 2.93 -16.01 12.54
C ALA A 29 1.93 -17.15 12.64
N GLY A 30 1.90 -17.99 11.60
CA GLY A 30 1.04 -19.16 11.57
C GLY A 30 1.42 -20.14 10.47
N VAL A 31 0.63 -21.21 10.37
CA VAL A 31 0.77 -22.22 9.32
C VAL A 31 -0.35 -22.02 8.31
N GLU A 32 0.00 -21.85 7.05
CA GLU A 32 -0.95 -21.70 5.96
C GLU A 32 -0.82 -22.85 4.95
N GLY A 33 -1.97 -23.39 4.53
CA GLY A 33 -2.07 -24.30 3.39
C GLY A 33 -2.59 -23.55 2.17
N ARG A 34 -1.90 -23.65 1.03
CA ARG A 34 -2.26 -22.96 -0.21
C ARG A 34 -2.41 -23.93 -1.38
N ASN A 35 -3.44 -23.73 -2.18
CA ASN A 35 -3.61 -24.40 -3.46
C ASN A 35 -3.95 -23.35 -4.53
N TYR A 36 -3.32 -23.45 -5.70
CA TYR A 36 -3.55 -22.56 -6.83
C TYR A 36 -4.07 -23.38 -8.00
N GLN A 37 -5.13 -22.89 -8.66
CA GLN A 37 -5.50 -23.34 -9.99
C GLN A 37 -5.00 -22.32 -10.99
N LEU A 38 -4.00 -22.70 -11.78
CA LEU A 38 -3.46 -21.84 -12.82
C LEU A 38 -4.15 -22.17 -14.13
N GLN A 39 -4.63 -21.14 -14.81
CA GLN A 39 -5.12 -21.23 -16.17
C GLN A 39 -3.96 -20.87 -17.09
N LEU A 40 -3.26 -21.88 -17.60
CA LEU A 40 -2.10 -21.69 -18.48
C LEU A 40 -2.59 -21.57 -19.92
N THR A 41 -2.17 -20.50 -20.57
CA THR A 41 -2.33 -20.27 -22.01
C THR A 41 -1.04 -20.75 -22.69
N GLU A 42 -1.07 -21.91 -23.33
CA GLU A 42 0.04 -22.33 -24.18
C GLU A 42 -0.11 -21.67 -25.56
N ALA A 43 0.94 -20.98 -26.02
CA ALA A 43 1.04 -20.58 -27.41
C ALA A 43 1.47 -21.81 -28.22
N GLN A 44 0.53 -22.44 -28.93
CA GLN A 44 0.89 -23.48 -29.89
C GLN A 44 1.56 -22.82 -31.10
N ALA A 45 2.77 -23.25 -31.47
CA ALA A 45 3.30 -22.91 -32.78
C ALA A 45 2.32 -23.45 -33.83
N ALA A 46 1.80 -22.59 -34.68
CA ALA A 46 1.13 -23.05 -35.88
C ALA A 46 2.13 -23.91 -36.65
N ASN A 47 1.78 -25.15 -36.99
CA ASN A 47 2.47 -25.87 -38.05
C ASN A 47 2.21 -25.09 -39.36
N GLY A 48 2.98 -24.04 -39.57
CA GLY A 48 3.00 -23.31 -40.82
C GLY A 48 3.82 -24.11 -41.82
N GLY A 49 3.14 -24.81 -42.73
CA GLY A 49 3.69 -24.92 -44.07
C GLY A 49 3.96 -23.50 -44.58
N ALA A 50 5.12 -23.27 -45.19
CA ALA A 50 5.54 -21.96 -45.66
C ALA A 50 4.48 -21.34 -46.59
N GLY A 51 3.89 -20.19 -46.21
CA GLY A 51 3.14 -19.35 -47.15
C GLY A 51 1.78 -18.76 -46.73
N ALA A 52 1.23 -19.00 -45.55
CA ALA A 52 -0.10 -18.48 -45.20
C ALA A 52 -0.04 -17.18 -44.35
N SER A 53 -0.36 -16.04 -44.97
CA SER A 53 -0.62 -14.76 -44.31
C SER A 53 -2.02 -14.74 -43.68
N GLY A 54 -2.10 -14.87 -42.35
CA GLY A 54 -3.35 -14.77 -41.59
C GLY A 54 -3.40 -15.73 -40.39
N GLN A 55 -2.52 -15.54 -39.41
CA GLN A 55 -2.49 -16.38 -38.21
C GLN A 55 -3.52 -15.90 -37.17
N VAL A 56 -4.65 -16.59 -37.06
CA VAL A 56 -5.49 -16.52 -35.84
C VAL A 56 -4.87 -17.48 -34.81
N LYS A 57 -4.24 -16.93 -33.78
CA LYS A 57 -3.79 -17.69 -32.59
C LYS A 57 -5.01 -18.24 -31.86
N VAL A 58 -5.30 -19.53 -32.01
CA VAL A 58 -6.25 -20.23 -31.14
C VAL A 58 -5.49 -20.69 -29.89
N THR A 59 -5.78 -20.06 -28.76
CA THR A 59 -5.20 -20.38 -27.45
C THR A 59 -5.91 -21.57 -26.85
N LYS A 60 -5.19 -22.68 -26.60
CA LYS A 60 -5.72 -23.77 -25.77
C LYS A 60 -5.45 -23.43 -24.31
N VAL A 61 -6.51 -23.40 -23.53
CA VAL A 61 -6.46 -23.08 -22.11
C VAL A 61 -6.39 -24.37 -21.29
N THR A 62 -5.23 -24.66 -20.69
CA THR A 62 -5.06 -25.86 -19.86
C THR A 62 -5.10 -25.47 -18.39
N LYS A 63 -6.02 -26.06 -17.62
CA LYS A 63 -6.09 -25.89 -16.16
C LYS A 63 -5.06 -26.80 -15.49
N ALA A 64 -4.05 -26.23 -14.83
CA ALA A 64 -3.13 -26.98 -13.99
C ALA A 64 -3.52 -26.81 -12.51
N LYS A 65 -3.75 -27.93 -11.81
CA LYS A 65 -3.95 -27.93 -10.35
C LYS A 65 -2.60 -28.02 -9.66
N SER A 66 -2.31 -27.09 -8.75
CA SER A 66 -1.14 -27.22 -7.87
C SER A 66 -1.40 -28.25 -6.76
N ARG A 67 -0.32 -28.79 -6.18
CA ARG A 67 -0.42 -29.53 -4.90
C ARG A 67 -0.65 -28.53 -3.77
N ILE A 68 -1.35 -28.94 -2.71
CA ILE A 68 -1.45 -28.14 -1.49
C ILE A 68 -0.03 -27.97 -0.93
N ARG A 69 0.42 -26.72 -0.82
CA ARG A 69 1.69 -26.37 -0.17
C ARG A 69 1.40 -25.80 1.20
N THR A 70 2.00 -26.41 2.22
CA THR A 70 1.91 -25.95 3.62
C THR A 70 3.18 -25.19 3.97
N LYS A 71 3.05 -24.00 4.54
CA LYS A 71 4.18 -23.14 4.90
C LYS A 71 3.97 -22.52 6.28
N ILE A 72 5.05 -22.41 7.07
CA ILE A 72 5.10 -21.51 8.23
C ILE A 72 5.40 -20.10 7.71
N SER A 73 4.55 -19.16 8.09
CA SER A 73 4.48 -17.82 7.54
C SER A 73 4.47 -16.79 8.65
N ASP A 74 5.28 -15.74 8.51
CA ASP A 74 5.09 -14.48 9.23
C ASP A 74 3.92 -13.70 8.61
N PHE A 75 3.06 -13.11 9.42
CA PHE A 75 1.84 -12.39 9.01
C PHE A 75 1.97 -10.87 9.16
N GLY A 76 3.18 -10.33 8.94
CA GLY A 76 3.45 -8.90 9.03
C GLY A 76 3.86 -8.48 10.44
N SER A 77 4.78 -9.23 11.05
CA SER A 77 5.37 -8.83 12.33
C SER A 77 6.15 -7.52 12.18
N PHE A 78 6.06 -6.64 13.17
CA PHE A 78 6.74 -5.36 13.17
C PHE A 78 7.18 -4.91 14.56
N ILE A 79 8.17 -4.02 14.59
CA ILE A 79 8.62 -3.29 15.78
C ILE A 79 8.57 -1.79 15.48
N GLY A 80 8.25 -0.99 16.48
CA GLY A 80 8.10 0.44 16.36
C GLY A 80 8.63 1.19 17.58
N PHE A 81 9.16 2.38 17.32
CA PHE A 81 9.52 3.37 18.33
C PHE A 81 8.70 4.62 18.05
N LYS A 82 8.07 5.19 19.07
CA LYS A 82 7.37 6.47 18.93
C LYS A 82 7.56 7.31 20.18
N GLY A 83 7.47 8.61 20.00
CA GLY A 83 7.51 9.51 21.13
C GLY A 83 6.81 10.84 20.89
N SER A 84 6.64 11.58 21.98
CA SER A 84 6.10 12.93 21.95
C SER A 84 6.80 13.85 22.95
N GLU A 85 6.93 15.11 22.58
CA GLU A 85 7.49 16.17 23.43
C GLU A 85 6.49 17.33 23.49
N ASP A 86 6.17 17.77 24.71
CA ASP A 86 5.31 18.93 24.92
C ASP A 86 6.10 20.21 24.63
N LEU A 87 5.60 21.01 23.69
CA LEU A 87 6.21 22.28 23.27
C LEU A 87 5.56 23.48 23.99
N GLY A 88 4.59 23.25 24.88
CA GLY A 88 3.81 24.26 25.58
C GLY A 88 2.48 24.56 24.90
N GLU A 89 1.56 25.16 25.65
CA GLU A 89 0.26 25.67 25.17
C GLU A 89 -0.60 24.62 24.40
N GLY A 90 -0.42 23.34 24.71
CA GLY A 90 -1.14 22.24 24.05
C GLY A 90 -0.55 21.78 22.72
N LEU A 91 0.57 22.37 22.27
CA LEU A 91 1.33 21.95 21.09
C LEU A 91 2.33 20.85 21.47
N LYS A 92 2.45 19.83 20.62
CA LYS A 92 3.39 18.71 20.81
C LYS A 92 4.17 18.41 19.54
N ALA A 93 5.45 18.10 19.67
CA ALA A 93 6.19 17.37 18.64
C ALA A 93 5.87 15.88 18.78
N VAL A 94 5.65 15.20 17.66
CA VAL A 94 5.37 13.76 17.61
C VAL A 94 6.23 13.09 16.55
N TRP A 95 6.68 11.86 16.81
CA TRP A 95 7.45 11.09 15.85
C TRP A 95 7.22 9.60 16.01
N GLN A 96 7.45 8.86 14.92
CA GLN A 96 7.33 7.41 14.87
C GLN A 96 8.34 6.83 13.86
N LEU A 97 8.91 5.67 14.18
CA LEU A 97 9.73 4.87 13.29
C LEU A 97 9.30 3.40 13.42
N GLU A 98 8.74 2.84 12.36
CA GLU A 98 8.31 1.43 12.33
C GLU A 98 9.09 0.60 11.30
N GLN A 99 9.29 -0.66 11.65
CA GLN A 99 10.09 -1.61 10.90
C GLN A 99 9.44 -3.00 10.86
N ASP A 100 9.33 -3.59 9.68
CA ASP A 100 8.97 -5.01 9.55
C ASP A 100 10.07 -5.90 10.15
N VAL A 101 9.71 -6.83 11.01
CA VAL A 101 10.62 -7.80 11.65
C VAL A 101 10.04 -9.20 11.54
N SER A 102 10.21 -9.83 10.37
CA SER A 102 9.62 -11.15 10.15
C SER A 102 10.33 -12.23 10.96
N VAL A 103 9.53 -13.04 11.66
CA VAL A 103 10.02 -14.18 12.45
C VAL A 103 10.34 -15.41 11.61
N ALA A 104 10.05 -15.37 10.31
CA ALA A 104 10.25 -16.49 9.39
C ALA A 104 11.62 -16.50 8.68
N GLY A 105 12.55 -15.62 9.07
CA GLY A 105 13.87 -15.53 8.44
C GLY A 105 13.81 -14.77 7.11
N GLY A 106 13.70 -13.45 7.22
CA GLY A 106 13.53 -12.49 6.14
C GLY A 106 13.02 -11.19 6.74
N GLY A 107 13.24 -10.04 6.12
CA GLY A 107 12.87 -8.75 6.70
C GLY A 107 13.42 -7.61 5.87
N ALA A 108 12.99 -6.39 6.16
CA ALA A 108 13.54 -5.25 5.46
C ALA A 108 15.01 -5.05 5.82
N THR A 109 15.79 -4.65 4.82
CA THR A 109 17.23 -4.39 4.95
C THR A 109 17.52 -2.94 5.33
N GLN A 110 16.49 -2.10 5.39
CA GLN A 110 16.56 -0.68 5.74
C GLN A 110 15.47 -0.36 6.76
N TRP A 111 15.79 0.50 7.72
CA TRP A 111 14.84 1.00 8.73
C TRP A 111 13.77 1.90 8.13
N GLY A 112 12.60 1.95 8.77
CA GLY A 112 11.53 2.88 8.41
C GLY A 112 10.75 2.45 7.17
N ASN A 113 10.57 1.14 6.97
CA ASN A 113 9.86 0.58 5.83
C ASN A 113 8.34 0.47 6.04
N ARG A 114 7.86 0.77 7.25
CA ARG A 114 6.43 0.94 7.62
C ARG A 114 6.14 2.42 7.93
N GLU A 115 5.01 2.73 8.58
CA GLU A 115 4.65 4.12 8.89
C GLU A 115 5.68 4.76 9.82
N SER A 116 6.37 5.78 9.30
CA SER A 116 7.48 6.46 9.96
C SER A 116 7.46 7.95 9.61
N PHE A 117 7.37 8.82 10.61
CA PHE A 117 7.15 10.25 10.42
C PHE A 117 7.69 11.11 11.57
N ILE A 118 7.75 12.41 11.30
CA ILE A 118 7.80 13.49 12.30
C ILE A 118 6.59 14.41 12.09
N GLY A 119 6.13 15.07 13.13
CA GLY A 119 4.95 15.93 13.04
C GLY A 119 4.72 16.83 14.25
N LEU A 120 3.66 17.62 14.13
CA LEU A 120 3.12 18.47 15.19
C LEU A 120 1.67 18.09 15.46
N ALA A 121 1.30 18.01 16.73
CA ALA A 121 -0.06 17.73 17.18
C ALA A 121 -0.52 18.81 18.16
N GLY A 122 -1.81 19.16 18.15
CA GLY A 122 -2.41 20.09 19.10
C GLY A 122 -3.93 20.16 18.92
N GLU A 123 -4.56 21.22 19.44
CA GLU A 123 -6.01 21.43 19.29
C GLU A 123 -6.44 21.54 17.81
N PHE A 124 -5.54 21.95 16.93
CA PHE A 124 -5.78 22.03 15.49
C PHE A 124 -5.81 20.66 14.80
N GLY A 125 -5.45 19.57 15.46
CA GLY A 125 -5.29 18.24 14.88
C GLY A 125 -3.83 17.83 14.81
N THR A 126 -3.47 17.04 13.78
CA THR A 126 -2.11 16.51 13.63
C THR A 126 -1.60 16.72 12.21
N LEU A 127 -0.41 17.29 12.06
CA LEU A 127 0.32 17.41 10.80
C LEU A 127 1.55 16.50 10.84
N ARG A 128 1.66 15.58 9.89
CA ARG A 128 2.73 14.58 9.80
C ARG A 128 3.45 14.66 8.46
N ALA A 129 4.76 14.49 8.46
CA ALA A 129 5.59 14.37 7.26
C ALA A 129 6.51 13.15 7.37
N GLY A 130 6.57 12.35 6.31
CA GLY A 130 7.33 11.11 6.27
C GLY A 130 6.64 10.05 5.42
N ARG A 131 6.92 8.77 5.70
CA ARG A 131 6.14 7.66 5.15
C ARG A 131 4.89 7.50 5.98
N VAL A 132 3.79 8.07 5.50
CA VAL A 132 2.54 8.14 6.24
C VAL A 132 1.47 7.35 5.51
N ALA A 133 0.73 6.51 6.23
CA ALA A 133 -0.37 5.75 5.65
C ALA A 133 -1.43 6.69 5.07
N ASN A 134 -2.03 6.30 3.95
CA ASN A 134 -3.11 7.05 3.33
C ASN A 134 -4.49 6.64 3.88
N GLN A 135 -5.54 7.37 3.50
CA GLN A 135 -6.89 7.07 4.00
C GLN A 135 -7.42 5.69 3.57
N PHE A 136 -6.86 5.08 2.52
CA PHE A 136 -7.28 3.75 2.10
C PHE A 136 -6.80 2.68 3.07
N ASP A 137 -5.62 2.85 3.69
CA ASP A 137 -5.16 1.96 4.77
C ASP A 137 -6.16 1.99 5.95
N ASP A 138 -6.54 3.18 6.41
CA ASP A 138 -7.54 3.36 7.48
C ASP A 138 -8.88 2.69 7.12
N ALA A 139 -9.34 2.88 5.87
CA ALA A 139 -10.58 2.30 5.37
C ALA A 139 -10.55 0.77 5.25
N SER A 140 -9.38 0.20 4.94
CA SER A 140 -9.20 -1.26 4.79
C SER A 140 -9.25 -1.98 6.13
N GLN A 141 -8.74 -1.37 7.19
CA GLN A 141 -8.81 -1.95 8.55
C GLN A 141 -10.26 -2.21 8.99
N ALA A 142 -11.22 -1.45 8.48
CA ALA A 142 -12.65 -1.65 8.75
C ALA A 142 -13.24 -2.89 8.05
N ILE A 143 -12.66 -3.38 6.95
CA ILE A 143 -13.23 -4.45 6.12
C ILE A 143 -12.39 -5.72 6.05
N ASP A 144 -11.09 -5.66 6.38
CA ASP A 144 -10.18 -6.80 6.32
C ASP A 144 -9.62 -7.17 7.71
N PRO A 145 -10.36 -7.95 8.53
CA PRO A 145 -9.94 -8.34 9.88
C PRO A 145 -9.00 -9.57 9.91
N TRP A 146 -8.49 -9.99 8.74
CA TRP A 146 -7.76 -11.25 8.58
C TRP A 146 -6.23 -11.05 8.64
N ASP A 147 -5.57 -11.75 9.56
CA ASP A 147 -4.10 -11.83 9.60
C ASP A 147 -3.62 -12.97 8.70
N SER A 148 -2.77 -12.64 7.72
CA SER A 148 -2.26 -13.57 6.71
C SER A 148 -1.10 -12.90 5.95
N ASN A 149 -0.27 -13.70 5.26
CA ASN A 149 0.70 -13.19 4.28
C ASN A 149 0.35 -13.59 2.83
N ASN A 150 -0.94 -13.76 2.60
CA ASN A 150 -1.57 -13.92 1.31
C ASN A 150 -2.72 -12.93 1.18
N ASP A 151 -2.46 -11.85 0.45
CA ASP A 151 -3.41 -10.76 0.22
C ASP A 151 -4.60 -11.18 -0.64
N VAL A 152 -4.56 -12.36 -1.28
CA VAL A 152 -5.56 -12.78 -2.28
C VAL A 152 -6.57 -13.76 -1.72
N ALA A 153 -6.10 -14.87 -1.15
CA ALA A 153 -6.97 -15.98 -0.76
C ALA A 153 -7.44 -15.88 0.70
N SER A 154 -6.74 -15.10 1.51
CA SER A 154 -6.90 -15.07 2.97
C SER A 154 -7.09 -13.65 3.50
N GLN A 155 -7.16 -12.67 2.61
CA GLN A 155 -7.37 -11.24 2.86
C GLN A 155 -8.17 -10.64 1.70
N LEU A 156 -8.58 -9.38 1.85
CA LEU A 156 -9.32 -8.63 0.84
C LEU A 156 -8.38 -7.73 0.01
N GLY A 157 -7.24 -8.26 -0.44
CA GLY A 157 -6.15 -7.51 -1.08
C GLY A 157 -6.56 -6.73 -2.32
N ILE A 158 -7.61 -7.16 -3.05
CA ILE A 158 -8.14 -6.38 -4.18
C ILE A 158 -8.65 -5.02 -3.73
N PHE A 159 -9.32 -4.95 -2.57
CA PHE A 159 -9.73 -3.67 -2.01
C PHE A 159 -8.49 -2.91 -1.57
N LYS A 160 -7.55 -3.56 -0.89
CA LYS A 160 -6.32 -2.97 -0.34
C LYS A 160 -5.29 -2.46 -1.35
N ARG A 161 -5.53 -2.60 -2.66
CA ARG A 161 -4.57 -2.24 -3.72
C ARG A 161 -4.16 -0.76 -3.79
N HIS A 162 -4.85 0.12 -3.06
CA HIS A 162 -4.51 1.54 -2.92
C HIS A 162 -4.07 1.92 -1.52
N ASP A 163 -3.92 0.94 -0.63
CA ASP A 163 -3.38 1.15 0.69
C ASP A 163 -1.87 1.33 0.54
N ASP A 164 -1.43 2.57 0.64
CA ASP A 164 -0.05 2.96 0.43
C ASP A 164 0.42 3.79 1.63
N MET A 165 1.73 3.77 1.87
CA MET A 165 2.44 4.65 2.80
C MET A 165 3.43 5.53 2.03
N PRO A 166 2.96 6.48 1.20
CA PRO A 166 3.85 7.31 0.41
C PRO A 166 4.66 8.27 1.29
N VAL A 167 5.84 8.67 0.80
CA VAL A 167 6.55 9.83 1.38
C VAL A 167 5.73 11.08 1.07
N SER A 168 5.17 11.68 2.12
CA SER A 168 4.06 12.62 1.99
C SER A 168 3.97 13.56 3.19
N VAL A 169 3.11 14.57 3.06
CA VAL A 169 2.60 15.38 4.16
C VAL A 169 1.13 15.07 4.33
N ARG A 170 0.68 14.77 5.55
CA ARG A 170 -0.71 14.47 5.90
C ARG A 170 -1.16 15.33 7.07
N TYR A 171 -2.36 15.89 6.95
CA TYR A 171 -3.08 16.51 8.04
C TYR A 171 -4.30 15.66 8.40
N ASP A 172 -4.50 15.46 9.70
CA ASP A 172 -5.67 14.80 10.28
C ASP A 172 -6.35 15.78 11.24
N SER A 173 -7.64 16.03 11.05
CA SER A 173 -8.41 16.94 11.91
C SER A 173 -8.70 16.33 13.27
N PRO A 174 -9.00 17.16 14.29
CA PRO A 174 -9.66 16.68 15.50
C PRO A 174 -11.01 16.02 15.16
N ASP A 175 -11.50 15.20 16.09
CA ASP A 175 -12.88 14.74 16.07
C ASP A 175 -13.82 15.91 16.45
N PHE A 176 -14.81 16.18 15.60
CA PHE A 176 -15.84 17.18 15.85
C PHE A 176 -17.24 16.56 15.67
N SER A 177 -17.94 16.34 16.79
CA SER A 177 -19.29 15.73 16.80
C SER A 177 -19.38 14.40 16.03
N GLY A 178 -18.33 13.58 16.16
CA GLY A 178 -18.22 12.29 15.48
C GLY A 178 -17.62 12.34 14.08
N PHE A 179 -17.40 13.53 13.50
CA PHE A 179 -16.69 13.69 12.23
C PHE A 179 -15.20 13.91 12.42
N SER A 180 -14.38 13.32 11.55
CA SER A 180 -12.97 13.66 11.39
C SER A 180 -12.56 13.55 9.93
N GLY A 181 -11.56 14.31 9.50
CA GLY A 181 -11.13 14.34 8.10
C GLY A 181 -9.62 14.28 7.98
N SER A 182 -9.16 13.89 6.80
CA SER A 182 -7.74 13.91 6.45
C SER A 182 -7.52 14.47 5.06
N VAL A 183 -6.37 15.12 4.87
CA VAL A 183 -5.85 15.49 3.55
C VAL A 183 -4.37 15.14 3.51
N GLN A 184 -3.92 14.57 2.40
CA GLN A 184 -2.52 14.16 2.25
C GLN A 184 -2.03 14.47 0.84
N PHE A 185 -0.81 14.97 0.78
CA PHE A 185 -0.15 15.40 -0.45
C PHE A 185 1.17 14.65 -0.63
N VAL A 186 1.34 14.05 -1.80
CA VAL A 186 2.58 13.44 -2.25
C VAL A 186 3.17 14.33 -3.33
N PRO A 187 4.30 15.00 -3.08
CA PRO A 187 5.00 15.73 -4.11
C PRO A 187 5.41 14.81 -5.27
N ILE A 188 5.38 15.33 -6.49
CA ILE A 188 5.75 14.61 -7.71
C ILE A 188 7.08 13.84 -7.64
N GLN A 189 8.09 14.40 -6.96
CA GLN A 189 9.40 13.73 -6.81
C GLN A 189 9.38 12.57 -5.81
N ASN A 190 8.35 12.48 -4.98
CA ASN A 190 8.11 11.39 -4.04
C ASN A 190 7.07 10.39 -4.56
N SER A 191 6.37 10.69 -5.65
CA SER A 191 5.34 9.79 -6.20
C SER A 191 5.99 8.66 -7.00
N LYS A 192 5.54 7.42 -6.75
CA LYS A 192 6.04 6.19 -7.38
C LYS A 192 5.53 5.98 -8.80
N SER A 193 5.29 7.03 -9.57
CA SER A 193 4.96 6.85 -10.98
C SER A 193 6.22 6.39 -11.69
N ALA A 194 6.13 5.24 -12.38
CA ALA A 194 7.22 4.51 -13.06
C ALA A 194 7.93 5.29 -14.19
N TYR A 195 8.50 6.42 -13.86
CA TYR A 195 9.47 7.17 -14.64
C TYR A 195 10.81 7.00 -13.93
N THR A 196 11.66 6.15 -14.48
CA THR A 196 13.09 6.14 -14.12
C THR A 196 13.81 6.99 -15.16
N PRO A 197 14.45 8.10 -14.78
CA PRO A 197 15.25 8.89 -15.71
C PRO A 197 16.34 8.02 -16.35
N ALA A 198 16.71 8.37 -17.58
CA ALA A 198 17.90 7.78 -18.20
C ALA A 198 19.11 8.12 -17.32
N HIS A 199 19.94 7.13 -17.05
CA HIS A 199 21.14 7.30 -16.23
C HIS A 199 22.28 6.46 -16.78
N VAL A 200 23.51 6.76 -16.35
CA VAL A 200 24.70 6.00 -16.74
C VAL A 200 25.11 5.14 -15.56
N VAL A 201 25.18 3.84 -15.77
CA VAL A 201 25.74 2.90 -14.80
C VAL A 201 27.15 2.56 -15.23
N VAL A 202 28.12 2.73 -14.32
CA VAL A 202 29.50 2.33 -14.55
C VAL A 202 29.75 1.00 -13.84
N ASN A 203 29.88 -0.08 -14.61
CA ASN A 203 30.25 -1.40 -14.10
C ASN A 203 31.58 -1.80 -14.73
N ASN A 204 32.57 -2.18 -13.90
CA ASN A 204 33.93 -2.54 -14.35
C ASN A 204 34.55 -1.50 -15.30
N ASN A 205 34.44 -0.21 -14.97
CA ASN A 205 34.90 0.92 -15.79
C ASN A 205 34.24 1.06 -17.17
N VAL A 206 33.15 0.34 -17.45
CA VAL A 206 32.35 0.49 -18.67
C VAL A 206 31.09 1.29 -18.33
N ALA A 207 30.98 2.48 -18.91
CA ALA A 207 29.78 3.31 -18.83
C ALA A 207 28.68 2.75 -19.74
N THR A 208 27.57 2.30 -19.15
CA THR A 208 26.40 1.82 -19.87
C THR A 208 25.27 2.83 -19.72
N HIS A 209 24.75 3.33 -20.84
CA HIS A 209 23.53 4.13 -20.83
C HIS A 209 22.33 3.23 -20.55
N VAL A 210 21.68 3.46 -19.41
CA VAL A 210 20.39 2.86 -19.10
C VAL A 210 19.31 3.84 -19.60
N PRO A 211 18.51 3.46 -20.61
CA PRO A 211 17.46 4.32 -21.12
C PRO A 211 16.40 4.58 -20.05
N ALA A 212 15.70 5.70 -20.16
CA ALA A 212 14.55 5.97 -19.31
C ALA A 212 13.49 4.89 -19.52
N VAL A 213 12.82 4.49 -18.43
CA VAL A 213 11.61 3.67 -18.54
C VAL A 213 10.50 4.54 -19.13
N VAL A 214 9.90 4.09 -20.23
CA VAL A 214 8.87 4.84 -20.96
C VAL A 214 7.58 4.87 -20.15
N GLY A 215 7.33 6.00 -19.51
CA GLY A 215 6.11 6.34 -18.79
C GLY A 215 6.05 7.86 -18.61
N LYS A 216 4.85 8.44 -18.51
CA LYS A 216 4.75 9.86 -18.15
C LYS A 216 5.36 10.07 -16.76
N PRO A 217 5.95 11.25 -16.47
CA PRO A 217 6.35 11.58 -15.12
C PRO A 217 5.16 11.40 -14.19
N GLY A 218 5.42 11.06 -12.94
CA GLY A 218 4.37 11.16 -11.93
C GLY A 218 3.73 12.53 -11.95
N SER A 219 2.54 12.62 -11.40
CA SER A 219 2.07 13.90 -10.89
C SER A 219 2.27 13.91 -9.39
N ASP A 220 2.00 15.07 -8.80
CA ASP A 220 1.57 15.09 -7.42
C ASP A 220 0.37 14.15 -7.23
N VAL A 221 0.27 13.55 -6.04
CA VAL A 221 -0.86 12.70 -5.66
C VAL A 221 -1.54 13.33 -4.46
N TYR A 222 -2.86 13.41 -4.55
CA TYR A 222 -3.71 13.98 -3.51
C TYR A 222 -4.58 12.88 -2.93
N TYR A 223 -4.62 12.81 -1.61
CA TYR A 223 -5.54 11.96 -0.88
C TYR A 223 -6.43 12.81 0.00
N ALA A 224 -7.68 12.39 0.16
CA ALA A 224 -8.61 13.01 1.09
C ALA A 224 -9.46 11.94 1.78
N GLY A 225 -9.86 12.22 3.02
CA GLY A 225 -10.63 11.33 3.86
C GLY A 225 -11.69 12.04 4.67
N LEU A 226 -12.81 11.37 4.89
CA LEU A 226 -13.84 11.80 5.83
C LEU A 226 -14.35 10.57 6.59
N ASN A 227 -14.39 10.68 7.91
CA ASN A 227 -14.88 9.68 8.83
C ASN A 227 -16.09 10.22 9.60
N TYR A 228 -17.00 9.33 9.95
CA TYR A 228 -18.09 9.59 10.89
C TYR A 228 -18.26 8.40 11.83
N LYS A 229 -18.49 8.69 13.12
CA LYS A 229 -18.81 7.68 14.13
C LYS A 229 -19.94 8.17 15.05
N ASN A 230 -20.95 7.35 15.28
CA ASN A 230 -22.03 7.63 16.22
C ASN A 230 -22.78 6.34 16.60
N GLY A 231 -22.91 6.06 17.91
CA GLY A 231 -23.77 4.99 18.43
C GLY A 231 -23.56 3.62 17.77
N GLY A 232 -22.31 3.13 17.76
CA GLY A 232 -21.93 1.86 17.12
C GLY A 232 -21.80 1.93 15.59
N PHE A 233 -22.41 2.91 14.92
CA PHE A 233 -22.22 3.12 13.49
C PHE A 233 -20.93 3.86 13.20
N ALA A 234 -20.23 3.42 12.15
CA ALA A 234 -19.07 4.10 11.61
C ALA A 234 -19.13 4.11 10.08
N GLY A 235 -18.61 5.17 9.48
CA GLY A 235 -18.46 5.28 8.04
C GLY A 235 -17.22 6.06 7.67
N ASN A 236 -16.59 5.68 6.56
CA ASN A 236 -15.45 6.39 5.99
C ASN A 236 -15.60 6.53 4.48
N TYR A 237 -15.20 7.69 3.97
CA TYR A 237 -14.92 7.92 2.56
C TYR A 237 -13.41 8.19 2.37
N ALA A 238 -12.82 7.53 1.37
CA ALA A 238 -11.42 7.72 0.96
C ALA A 238 -11.36 8.09 -0.52
N PHE A 239 -10.52 9.07 -0.84
CA PHE A 239 -10.31 9.58 -2.19
C PHE A 239 -8.83 9.68 -2.54
N LYS A 240 -8.49 9.36 -3.78
CA LYS A 240 -7.16 9.55 -4.40
C LYS A 240 -7.34 10.26 -5.73
N TYR A 241 -6.47 11.21 -6.02
CA TYR A 241 -6.33 11.82 -7.34
C TYR A 241 -4.86 11.93 -7.75
N ALA A 242 -4.56 11.52 -8.97
CA ALA A 242 -3.31 11.79 -9.64
C ALA A 242 -3.58 12.17 -11.10
N ARG A 243 -3.05 13.32 -11.54
CA ARG A 243 -3.15 13.76 -12.95
C ARG A 243 -2.46 12.76 -13.87
N HIS A 244 -1.31 12.23 -13.44
CA HIS A 244 -0.55 11.20 -14.15
C HIS A 244 -0.23 10.06 -13.20
N ALA A 245 -0.67 8.86 -13.57
CA ALA A 245 -0.40 7.64 -12.82
C ALA A 245 0.11 6.57 -13.78
N ASN A 246 0.73 5.54 -13.23
CA ASN A 246 1.18 4.37 -13.95
C ASN A 246 0.62 3.16 -13.23
N VAL A 247 -0.14 2.31 -13.93
CA VAL A 247 -0.65 1.06 -13.36
C VAL A 247 0.14 -0.10 -13.95
N GLY A 248 0.65 -0.97 -13.09
CA GLY A 248 1.29 -2.20 -13.53
C GLY A 248 0.31 -3.03 -14.37
N ARG A 249 0.77 -3.54 -15.52
CA ARG A 249 -0.06 -4.33 -16.46
C ARG A 249 -0.74 -5.54 -15.81
N ASN A 250 -0.24 -5.95 -14.65
CA ASN A 250 -0.75 -7.08 -13.88
C ASN A 250 -1.43 -6.69 -12.56
N ALA A 251 -1.86 -5.45 -12.28
CA ALA A 251 -2.51 -5.15 -10.98
C ALA A 251 -3.69 -6.11 -10.67
N PHE A 252 -4.39 -6.58 -11.71
CA PHE A 252 -5.45 -7.60 -11.60
C PHE A 252 -4.91 -9.06 -11.65
N GLU A 253 -3.85 -9.36 -12.40
CA GLU A 253 -3.24 -10.71 -12.46
C GLU A 253 -2.35 -11.03 -11.24
N LEU A 254 -1.65 -10.04 -10.69
CA LEU A 254 -0.92 -10.09 -9.42
C LEU A 254 -1.90 -10.39 -8.28
N PHE A 255 -3.09 -9.77 -8.34
CA PHE A 255 -4.21 -10.08 -7.45
C PHE A 255 -4.78 -11.49 -7.67
N LEU A 256 -4.82 -12.04 -8.89
CA LEU A 256 -5.34 -13.40 -9.11
C LEU A 256 -4.32 -14.52 -8.84
N ILE A 257 -3.01 -14.26 -8.99
CA ILE A 257 -1.97 -15.30 -9.07
C ILE A 257 -0.88 -15.15 -7.99
N GLY A 258 -0.82 -14.03 -7.26
CA GLY A 258 0.06 -13.87 -6.10
C GLY A 258 1.56 -13.94 -6.39
N SER A 259 1.99 -13.54 -7.59
CA SER A 259 3.39 -13.63 -8.04
C SER A 259 4.07 -12.26 -8.04
N ALA A 260 4.88 -11.97 -7.01
CA ALA A 260 5.69 -10.76 -6.87
C ALA A 260 6.97 -10.75 -7.73
N THR A 261 6.91 -11.17 -9.00
CA THR A 261 8.02 -10.91 -9.92
C THR A 261 7.89 -9.48 -10.42
N SER A 262 8.72 -8.59 -9.88
CA SER A 262 8.86 -7.16 -10.17
C SER A 262 8.57 -6.81 -11.64
N ASP A 263 7.34 -6.38 -11.89
CA ASP A 263 6.88 -5.94 -13.21
C ASP A 263 7.31 -4.50 -13.52
N GLU A 264 8.04 -3.85 -12.60
CA GLU A 264 8.73 -2.56 -12.84
C GLU A 264 9.58 -2.63 -14.12
N ALA A 265 10.14 -3.80 -14.45
CA ALA A 265 10.94 -4.01 -15.65
C ALA A 265 10.13 -4.31 -16.92
N LYS A 266 8.84 -4.64 -16.83
CA LYS A 266 8.00 -4.99 -18.00
C LYS A 266 7.04 -3.89 -18.41
N GLY A 267 7.08 -2.71 -17.80
CA GLY A 267 6.41 -1.50 -18.26
C GLY A 267 4.98 -1.37 -17.76
N THR A 268 4.66 -0.17 -17.29
CA THR A 268 3.35 0.25 -16.80
C THR A 268 2.48 0.82 -17.92
N ASP A 269 1.16 0.74 -17.76
CA ASP A 269 0.25 1.52 -18.60
C ASP A 269 0.11 2.93 -18.02
N PRO A 270 0.51 3.97 -18.78
CA PRO A 270 0.35 5.34 -18.31
C PRO A 270 -1.13 5.72 -18.36
N LEU A 271 -1.60 6.33 -17.28
CA LEU A 271 -2.96 6.80 -17.07
C LEU A 271 -2.98 8.31 -16.86
N LYS A 272 -4.11 8.91 -17.19
CA LYS A 272 -4.45 10.30 -16.88
C LYS A 272 -5.69 10.36 -16.01
N ASN A 273 -5.78 11.42 -15.20
CA ASN A 273 -6.93 11.71 -14.33
C ASN A 273 -7.32 10.51 -13.45
N HIS A 274 -6.32 9.83 -12.91
CA HIS A 274 -6.51 8.63 -12.09
C HIS A 274 -7.17 9.00 -10.78
N GLN A 275 -8.37 8.46 -10.58
CA GLN A 275 -9.23 8.70 -9.43
C GLN A 275 -9.58 7.38 -8.77
N VAL A 276 -9.58 7.36 -7.45
CA VAL A 276 -10.04 6.22 -6.67
C VAL A 276 -10.98 6.74 -5.60
N HIS A 277 -12.12 6.09 -5.47
CA HIS A 277 -13.13 6.38 -4.46
C HIS A 277 -13.41 5.10 -3.69
N ARG A 278 -13.36 5.15 -2.36
CA ARG A 278 -13.84 4.06 -1.50
C ARG A 278 -14.82 4.62 -0.49
N LEU A 279 -15.97 3.95 -0.36
CA LEU A 279 -16.91 4.16 0.74
C LEU A 279 -16.92 2.89 1.58
N THR A 280 -16.72 3.03 2.89
CA THR A 280 -16.83 1.96 3.87
C THR A 280 -17.82 2.37 4.94
N GLY A 281 -18.56 1.41 5.47
CA GLY A 281 -19.55 1.66 6.51
C GLY A 281 -19.87 0.39 7.28
N GLY A 282 -20.24 0.56 8.54
CA GLY A 282 -20.46 -0.57 9.42
C GLY A 282 -21.17 -0.23 10.72
N TYR A 283 -21.41 -1.29 11.49
CA TYR A 283 -21.96 -1.23 12.83
C TYR A 283 -21.18 -2.19 13.73
N GLU A 284 -20.70 -1.69 14.85
CA GLU A 284 -20.04 -2.48 15.89
C GLU A 284 -20.61 -2.15 17.27
N GLU A 285 -21.36 -3.08 17.84
CA GLU A 285 -21.87 -2.99 19.21
C GLU A 285 -22.33 -4.37 19.70
N GLY A 286 -22.28 -4.63 21.00
CA GLY A 286 -22.85 -5.85 21.59
C GLY A 286 -22.23 -7.17 21.08
N GLY A 287 -21.03 -7.12 20.51
CA GLY A 287 -20.36 -8.28 19.91
C GLY A 287 -20.75 -8.57 18.46
N LEU A 288 -21.63 -7.76 17.85
CA LEU A 288 -21.87 -7.74 16.41
C LEU A 288 -20.84 -6.81 15.75
N ASN A 289 -20.24 -7.27 14.66
CA ASN A 289 -19.49 -6.42 13.73
C ASN A 289 -20.00 -6.70 12.32
N LEU A 290 -20.45 -5.64 11.65
CA LEU A 290 -20.87 -5.63 10.25
C LEU A 290 -20.08 -4.55 9.54
N ALA A 291 -19.50 -4.88 8.39
CA ALA A 291 -18.82 -3.91 7.53
C ALA A 291 -19.16 -4.15 6.05
N LEU A 292 -19.31 -3.05 5.31
CA LEU A 292 -19.58 -3.01 3.88
C LEU A 292 -18.60 -2.03 3.24
N ALA A 293 -18.11 -2.36 2.05
CA ALA A 293 -17.29 -1.46 1.26
C ALA A 293 -17.65 -1.51 -0.22
N ALA A 294 -17.55 -0.35 -0.87
CA ALA A 294 -17.58 -0.20 -2.31
C ALA A 294 -16.38 0.63 -2.75
N GLN A 295 -15.73 0.22 -3.85
CA GLN A 295 -14.60 0.94 -4.42
C GLN A 295 -14.76 1.12 -5.93
N LEU A 296 -14.44 2.30 -6.42
CA LEU A 296 -14.46 2.70 -7.82
C LEU A 296 -13.12 3.32 -8.22
N ASP A 297 -12.50 2.76 -9.25
CA ASP A 297 -11.28 3.28 -9.86
C ASP A 297 -11.62 3.82 -11.26
N LEU A 298 -11.28 5.08 -11.54
CA LEU A 298 -11.58 5.78 -12.80
C LEU A 298 -10.29 6.34 -13.38
N SER A 299 -10.06 6.17 -14.68
CA SER A 299 -8.87 6.68 -15.37
C SER A 299 -9.08 6.76 -16.87
N GLU A 300 -8.28 7.62 -17.51
CA GLU A 300 -8.15 7.70 -18.96
C GLU A 300 -6.84 7.06 -19.40
N ASN A 301 -6.85 6.38 -20.56
CA ASN A 301 -5.61 5.90 -21.17
C ASN A 301 -4.74 7.10 -21.59
N ALA A 302 -3.48 7.12 -21.13
CA ALA A 302 -2.52 8.09 -21.61
C ALA A 302 -1.78 7.58 -22.85
N ASP A 303 -1.32 8.51 -23.68
CA ASP A 303 -0.51 8.21 -24.86
C ASP A 303 0.85 7.63 -24.44
N LYS A 304 1.14 6.40 -24.87
CA LYS A 304 2.39 5.67 -24.59
C LYS A 304 3.60 6.20 -25.36
N THR A 305 3.38 7.03 -26.38
CA THR A 305 4.42 7.47 -27.33
C THR A 305 4.95 8.89 -27.08
N LYS A 306 4.31 9.66 -26.20
CA LYS A 306 4.74 11.02 -25.88
C LYS A 306 5.81 11.03 -24.78
N ASN A 307 6.99 11.51 -25.15
CA ASN A 307 8.11 11.71 -24.22
C ASN A 307 7.81 12.89 -23.28
N SER A 308 8.33 12.82 -22.05
CA SER A 308 7.99 13.73 -20.94
C SER A 308 8.56 15.16 -21.05
N THR A 309 9.35 15.45 -22.07
CA THR A 309 10.08 16.72 -22.19
C THR A 309 9.27 17.86 -22.84
N THR A 310 7.99 17.65 -23.15
CA THR A 310 7.18 18.60 -23.95
C THR A 310 5.78 18.90 -23.40
N GLU A 311 5.42 18.49 -22.18
CA GLU A 311 4.17 18.89 -21.51
C GLU A 311 4.43 19.49 -20.13
#